data_AF-A0A7C2NZU1-F1
#
_entry.id   AF-A0A7C2NZU1-F1
#
_cell.length_a   1.000
_cell.length_b   1.000
_cell.length_c   1.000
_cell.angle_alpha   90.00
_cell.angle_beta   90.00
_cell.angle_gamma   90.00
#
_symmetry.space_group_name_H-M   'P 1'
#
loop_
_entity.id
_entity.type
_entity.pdbx_description
1 polymer ?
#
loop_
_entity_poly.entity_id
_entity_poly.type
_entity_poly.pdbx_seq_one_letter_code
_entity_poly.pdbx_strand_id
1 'polypeptide(L)'
;MLHDSTFIEILEIVKRQSSCVYYKTGALVVKENRIVSMGYNGSPSGFPQCDELQEVLEFAVDNKDIVGKYLEMGGVEAFARDYHSRFKYFYKYTQDFVKFFGIKLEESLKKICNGSAGQNDFYNLNFIHSRYEIHAEQNAIAFSLKAGTNITGATLYTTLLPCMECAKLIVASGIKRVVYIEDYEDKRFKESSKTFLEINGIKVDRFTKD
;
A
#
# COMPACT_ATOMS: atom_id res chain seq x y z
N MET A 1 17.85 24.55 11.52
CA MET A 1 17.39 23.76 10.36
C MET A 1 17.24 22.34 10.85
N LEU A 2 16.19 21.61 10.45
CA LEU A 2 16.01 20.21 10.81
C LEU A 2 16.95 19.36 9.95
N HIS A 3 17.43 18.26 10.52
CA HIS A 3 18.33 17.34 9.83
C HIS A 3 17.54 16.19 9.21
N ASP A 4 18.15 15.49 8.25
CA ASP A 4 17.54 14.32 7.60
C ASP A 4 17.08 13.28 8.63
N SER A 5 17.85 13.08 9.71
CA SER A 5 17.50 12.17 10.81
C SER A 5 16.15 12.50 11.45
N THR A 6 15.83 13.78 11.64
CA THR A 6 14.54 14.21 12.20
C THR A 6 13.38 13.82 11.28
N PHE A 7 13.53 14.00 9.97
CA PHE A 7 12.48 13.62 9.02
C PHE A 7 12.33 12.10 8.94
N ILE A 8 13.43 11.34 9.05
CA ILE A 8 13.39 9.87 9.11
C ILE A 8 12.69 9.38 10.39
N GLU A 9 12.90 10.02 11.53
CA GLU A 9 12.16 9.67 12.77
C GLU A 9 10.65 9.93 12.64
N ILE A 10 10.26 11.03 11.99
CA ILE A 10 8.84 11.32 11.72
C ILE A 10 8.27 10.30 10.73
N LEU A 11 9.05 9.92 9.72
CA LEU A 11 8.68 8.93 8.72
C LEU A 11 8.36 7.56 9.37
N GLU A 12 9.12 7.16 10.37
CA GLU A 12 8.90 5.94 11.16
C GLU A 12 7.57 5.96 11.93
N ILE A 13 7.05 7.15 12.28
CA ILE A 13 5.73 7.31 12.87
C ILE A 13 4.65 7.23 11.79
N VAL A 14 4.86 7.93 10.66
CA VAL A 14 3.90 7.97 9.55
C VAL A 14 3.64 6.58 8.97
N LYS A 15 4.67 5.75 8.78
CA LYS A 15 4.51 4.41 8.20
C LYS A 15 3.62 3.48 9.05
N ARG A 16 3.45 3.76 10.35
CA ARG A 16 2.58 2.97 11.24
C ARG A 16 1.10 3.05 10.87
N GLN A 17 0.71 4.07 10.11
CA GLN A 17 -0.66 4.24 9.63
C GLN A 17 -0.98 3.35 8.42
N SER A 18 0.03 2.69 7.84
CA SER A 18 -0.16 1.76 6.73
C SER A 18 -1.01 0.55 7.14
N SER A 19 -2.04 0.30 6.35
CA SER A 19 -2.90 -0.89 6.41
C SER A 19 -2.25 -2.11 5.73
N CYS A 20 -1.09 -1.96 5.09
CA CYS A 20 -0.43 -3.06 4.42
C CYS A 20 0.19 -4.02 5.45
N VAL A 21 -0.09 -5.32 5.29
CA VAL A 21 0.47 -6.36 6.17
C VAL A 21 1.84 -6.88 5.72
N TYR A 22 2.26 -6.57 4.48
CA TYR A 22 3.53 -7.04 3.92
C TYR A 22 4.63 -5.97 3.97
N TYR A 23 4.32 -4.73 3.58
CA TYR A 23 5.27 -3.62 3.56
C TYR A 23 4.64 -2.36 4.12
N LYS A 24 5.00 -1.95 5.34
CA LYS A 24 4.55 -0.68 5.92
C LYS A 24 5.48 0.44 5.49
N THR A 25 5.05 1.27 4.54
CA THR A 25 5.86 2.37 4.00
C THR A 25 5.26 3.72 4.34
N GLY A 26 6.13 4.71 4.50
CA GLY A 26 5.80 6.11 4.66
C GLY A 26 6.57 6.97 3.67
N ALA A 27 6.06 8.18 3.42
CA ALA A 27 6.72 9.22 2.66
C ALA A 27 6.43 10.61 3.25
N LEU A 28 7.42 11.50 3.18
CA LEU A 28 7.31 12.91 3.54
C LEU A 28 7.82 13.76 2.39
N VAL A 29 7.09 14.82 2.04
CA VAL A 29 7.58 15.88 1.16
C VAL A 29 7.98 17.07 2.02
N VAL A 30 9.25 17.48 1.91
CA VAL A 30 9.83 18.55 2.70
C VAL A 30 10.32 19.65 1.77
N LYS A 31 9.90 20.88 2.03
CA LYS A 31 10.33 22.07 1.29
C LYS A 31 10.67 23.17 2.27
N GLU A 32 11.79 23.87 2.04
CA GLU A 32 12.26 24.95 2.92
C GLU A 32 12.32 24.52 4.40
N ASN A 33 12.81 23.30 4.64
CA ASN A 33 12.94 22.72 5.98
C ASN A 33 11.60 22.54 6.73
N ARG A 34 10.47 22.46 6.01
CA ARG A 34 9.13 22.20 6.55
C ARG A 34 8.49 21.02 5.84
N ILE A 35 7.79 20.17 6.59
CA ILE A 35 6.95 19.12 6.00
C ILE A 35 5.74 19.80 5.36
N VAL A 36 5.57 19.59 4.06
CA VAL A 36 4.47 20.17 3.27
C VAL A 36 3.46 19.12 2.81
N SER A 37 3.83 17.84 2.87
CA SER A 37 2.93 16.72 2.63
C SER A 37 3.48 15.44 3.27
N MET A 38 2.59 14.48 3.50
CA MET A 38 2.94 13.15 4.00
C MET A 38 2.02 12.10 3.37
N GLY A 39 2.48 10.86 3.36
CA GLY A 39 1.72 9.72 2.87
C GLY A 39 2.21 8.42 3.49
N TYR A 40 1.34 7.42 3.50
CA TYR A 40 1.64 6.03 3.81
C TYR A 40 0.92 5.17 2.77
N ASN A 41 1.35 3.93 2.59
CA ASN A 41 0.68 3.05 1.63
C ASN A 41 -0.64 2.50 2.15
N GLY A 42 -1.63 2.43 1.28
CA GLY A 42 -3.00 1.98 1.59
C GLY A 42 -3.93 2.18 0.41
N SER A 43 -5.12 1.56 0.46
CA SER A 43 -6.12 1.71 -0.60
C SER A 43 -6.86 3.07 -0.49
N PRO A 44 -7.46 3.58 -1.58
CA PRO A 44 -8.23 4.82 -1.55
C PRO A 44 -9.28 4.85 -0.43
N SER A 45 -9.64 6.05 0.03
CA SER A 45 -10.68 6.21 1.04
C SER A 45 -12.00 5.57 0.59
N GLY A 46 -12.62 4.77 1.47
CA GLY A 46 -13.83 4.02 1.18
C GLY A 46 -13.60 2.64 0.55
N PHE A 47 -12.39 2.32 0.08
CA PHE A 47 -12.07 1.00 -0.46
C PHE A 47 -11.73 0.00 0.66
N PRO A 48 -11.86 -1.31 0.39
CA PRO A 48 -11.34 -2.32 1.28
C PRO A 48 -9.83 -2.24 1.42
N GLN A 49 -9.32 -2.54 2.60
CA GLN A 49 -7.90 -2.43 2.94
C GLN A 49 -7.19 -3.79 2.95
N CYS A 50 -5.86 -3.75 2.93
CA CYS A 50 -5.02 -4.94 2.84
C CYS A 50 -5.11 -5.82 4.09
N ASP A 51 -5.08 -5.21 5.27
CA ASP A 51 -5.32 -5.85 6.57
C ASP A 51 -6.74 -6.39 6.72
N GLU A 52 -7.75 -5.66 6.24
CA GLU A 52 -9.14 -6.10 6.21
C GLU A 52 -9.30 -7.40 5.40
N LEU A 53 -8.66 -7.49 4.22
CA LEU A 53 -8.66 -8.73 3.43
C LEU A 53 -7.86 -9.84 4.11
N GLN A 54 -6.71 -9.50 4.68
CA GLN A 54 -5.83 -10.45 5.35
C GLN A 54 -6.58 -11.19 6.48
N GLU A 55 -7.34 -10.47 7.30
CA GLU A 55 -8.12 -11.05 8.40
C GLU A 55 -9.14 -12.08 7.92
N VAL A 56 -9.78 -11.82 6.77
CA VAL A 56 -10.76 -12.73 6.16
C VAL A 56 -10.05 -13.99 5.62
N LEU A 57 -8.89 -13.83 4.99
CA LEU A 57 -8.12 -14.95 4.44
C LEU A 57 -7.61 -15.87 5.56
N GLU A 58 -7.12 -15.30 6.65
CA GLU A 58 -6.70 -16.05 7.85
C GLU A 58 -7.85 -16.83 8.45
N PHE A 59 -8.99 -16.17 8.66
CA PHE A 59 -10.19 -16.86 9.14
C PHE A 59 -10.62 -18.00 8.23
N ALA A 60 -10.56 -17.81 6.91
CA ALA A 60 -10.95 -18.84 5.95
C ALA A 60 -10.03 -20.05 5.95
N VAL A 61 -8.72 -19.86 6.17
CA VAL A 61 -7.77 -20.97 6.32
C VAL A 61 -8.09 -21.81 7.56
N ASP A 62 -8.45 -21.15 8.66
CA ASP A 62 -8.77 -21.82 9.93
C ASP A 62 -10.18 -22.43 9.95
N ASN A 63 -11.09 -21.98 9.08
CA ASN A 63 -12.52 -22.32 9.12
C ASN A 63 -13.08 -22.78 7.76
N LYS A 64 -12.32 -23.59 7.03
CA LYS A 64 -12.65 -24.03 5.65
C LYS A 64 -14.05 -24.62 5.51
N ASP A 65 -14.47 -25.47 6.44
CA ASP A 65 -15.80 -26.12 6.40
C ASP A 65 -16.94 -25.10 6.54
N ILE A 66 -16.75 -24.08 7.36
CA ILE A 66 -17.73 -23.03 7.58
C ILE A 66 -17.81 -22.14 6.34
N VAL A 67 -16.66 -21.67 5.86
CA VAL A 67 -16.60 -20.80 4.67
C VAL A 67 -17.11 -21.54 3.42
N GLY A 68 -16.78 -22.83 3.27
CA GLY A 68 -17.28 -23.68 2.18
C GLY A 68 -18.81 -23.70 2.09
N LYS A 69 -19.50 -23.85 3.24
CA LYS A 69 -20.98 -23.81 3.28
C LYS A 69 -21.53 -22.47 2.80
N TYR A 70 -20.92 -21.36 3.20
CA TYR A 70 -21.35 -20.05 2.71
C TYR A 70 -21.16 -19.89 1.21
N LEU A 71 -20.05 -20.39 0.67
CA LEU A 71 -19.78 -20.37 -0.77
C LEU A 71 -20.84 -21.15 -1.57
N GLU A 72 -21.45 -22.19 -1.01
CA GLU A 72 -22.54 -22.96 -1.63
C GLU A 72 -23.92 -22.29 -1.47
N MET A 73 -24.17 -21.62 -0.33
CA MET A 73 -25.49 -21.08 0.03
C MET A 73 -25.78 -19.68 -0.53
N GLY A 74 -24.75 -18.90 -0.83
CA GLY A 74 -24.91 -17.53 -1.35
C GLY A 74 -23.60 -16.75 -1.50
N GLY A 75 -22.47 -17.45 -1.61
CA GLY A 75 -21.17 -16.85 -1.88
C GLY A 75 -20.69 -15.91 -0.77
N VAL A 76 -19.93 -14.90 -1.21
CA VAL A 76 -19.42 -13.84 -0.34
C VAL A 76 -20.54 -12.99 0.27
N GLU A 77 -21.67 -12.82 -0.40
CA GLU A 77 -22.79 -12.02 0.12
C GLU A 77 -23.40 -12.65 1.38
N ALA A 78 -23.67 -13.96 1.33
CA ALA A 78 -24.16 -14.70 2.49
C ALA A 78 -23.15 -14.69 3.63
N PHE A 79 -21.87 -14.89 3.31
CA PHE A 79 -20.80 -14.84 4.31
C PHE A 79 -20.70 -13.45 4.96
N ALA A 80 -20.79 -12.39 4.16
CA ALA A 80 -20.69 -11.03 4.66
C ALA A 80 -21.85 -10.61 5.54
N ARG A 81 -23.08 -11.01 5.20
CA ARG A 81 -24.26 -10.74 6.02
C ARG A 81 -24.11 -11.30 7.43
N ASP A 82 -23.59 -12.52 7.57
CA ASP A 82 -23.56 -13.21 8.86
C ASP A 82 -22.32 -12.84 9.69
N TYR A 83 -21.22 -12.44 9.03
CA TYR A 83 -19.93 -12.12 9.68
C TYR A 83 -19.58 -10.63 9.71
N HIS A 84 -20.48 -9.72 9.33
CA HIS A 84 -20.23 -8.28 9.33
C HIS A 84 -19.84 -7.70 10.70
N SER A 85 -20.27 -8.32 11.80
CA SER A 85 -19.92 -7.88 13.17
C SER A 85 -18.48 -8.18 13.54
N ARG A 86 -17.91 -9.25 12.97
CA ARG A 86 -16.51 -9.62 13.10
C ARG A 86 -15.66 -8.81 12.15
N PHE A 87 -16.00 -8.86 10.87
CA PHE A 87 -15.26 -8.17 9.82
C PHE A 87 -16.00 -6.88 9.49
N LYS A 88 -15.75 -5.84 10.30
CA LYS A 88 -16.48 -4.56 10.27
C LYS A 88 -16.63 -3.94 8.88
N TYR A 89 -15.65 -4.16 8.00
CA TYR A 89 -15.60 -3.58 6.66
C TYR A 89 -15.85 -4.58 5.54
N PHE A 90 -16.29 -5.79 5.89
CA PHE A 90 -16.50 -6.87 4.95
C PHE A 90 -17.70 -6.65 4.03
N TYR A 91 -18.69 -5.89 4.50
CA TYR A 91 -19.79 -5.41 3.67
C TYR A 91 -19.31 -4.51 2.52
N LYS A 92 -18.10 -3.93 2.58
CA LYS A 92 -17.53 -3.18 1.45
C LYS A 92 -17.33 -4.08 0.23
N TYR A 93 -17.03 -5.36 0.39
CA TYR A 93 -16.81 -6.27 -0.75
C TYR A 93 -18.12 -6.66 -1.47
N THR A 94 -19.27 -6.37 -0.87
CA THR A 94 -20.59 -6.73 -1.39
C THR A 94 -21.37 -5.54 -1.95
N GLN A 95 -20.85 -4.31 -1.86
CA GLN A 95 -21.51 -3.14 -2.44
C GLN A 95 -21.41 -3.18 -3.98
N ASP A 96 -22.47 -2.74 -4.67
CA ASP A 96 -22.57 -2.82 -6.14
C ASP A 96 -21.40 -2.15 -6.88
N PHE A 97 -20.92 -1.00 -6.40
CA PHE A 97 -19.81 -0.27 -7.02
C PHE A 97 -18.45 -1.00 -6.89
N VAL A 98 -18.39 -2.05 -6.07
CA VAL A 98 -17.20 -2.84 -5.74
C VAL A 98 -17.45 -4.35 -5.88
N LYS A 99 -18.53 -4.75 -6.55
CA LYS A 99 -18.93 -6.14 -6.78
C LYS A 99 -17.81 -7.03 -7.35
N PHE A 100 -16.94 -6.45 -8.17
CA PHE A 100 -15.77 -7.16 -8.71
C PHE A 100 -14.81 -7.66 -7.61
N PHE A 101 -14.69 -6.94 -6.50
CA PHE A 101 -13.90 -7.39 -5.35
C PHE A 101 -14.54 -8.58 -4.65
N GLY A 102 -15.87 -8.62 -4.55
CA GLY A 102 -16.61 -9.78 -4.06
C GLY A 102 -16.31 -11.03 -4.89
N ILE A 103 -16.30 -10.92 -6.22
CA ILE A 103 -15.93 -12.02 -7.13
C ILE A 103 -14.50 -12.51 -6.85
N LYS A 104 -13.53 -11.58 -6.75
CA LYS A 104 -12.13 -11.94 -6.48
C LYS A 104 -11.94 -12.59 -5.11
N LEU A 105 -12.64 -12.07 -4.11
CA LEU A 105 -12.64 -12.66 -2.78
C LEU A 105 -13.19 -14.08 -2.84
N GLU A 106 -14.31 -14.29 -3.54
CA GLU A 106 -14.88 -15.62 -3.72
C GLU A 106 -13.89 -16.60 -4.39
N GLU A 107 -13.17 -16.15 -5.42
CA GLU A 107 -12.09 -16.93 -6.06
C GLU A 107 -10.99 -17.32 -5.06
N SER A 108 -10.53 -16.38 -4.23
CA SER A 108 -9.53 -16.64 -3.20
C SER A 108 -10.04 -17.61 -2.13
N LEU A 109 -11.29 -17.45 -1.67
CA LEU A 109 -11.91 -18.33 -0.68
C LEU A 109 -12.10 -19.75 -1.23
N LYS A 110 -12.52 -19.89 -2.49
CA LYS A 110 -12.64 -21.20 -3.17
C LYS A 110 -11.30 -21.93 -3.23
N LYS A 111 -10.19 -21.22 -3.52
CA LYS A 111 -8.84 -21.79 -3.51
C LYS A 111 -8.40 -22.28 -2.13
N ILE A 112 -8.79 -21.56 -1.07
CA ILE A 112 -8.51 -21.99 0.30
C ILE A 112 -9.32 -23.24 0.66
N CYS A 113 -10.63 -23.23 0.36
CA CYS A 113 -11.57 -24.29 0.72
C CYS A 113 -11.28 -25.60 -0.03
N ASN A 114 -10.88 -25.55 -1.30
CA ASN A 114 -10.52 -26.74 -2.07
C ASN A 114 -9.09 -27.24 -1.80
N GLY A 115 -8.34 -26.57 -0.92
CA GLY A 115 -6.97 -26.94 -0.56
C GLY A 115 -5.88 -26.55 -1.56
N SER A 116 -6.22 -25.80 -2.62
CA SER A 116 -5.23 -25.32 -3.60
C SER A 116 -4.41 -24.11 -3.15
N ALA A 117 -4.77 -23.51 -2.01
CA ALA A 117 -4.00 -22.44 -1.36
C ALA A 117 -4.12 -22.51 0.16
N GLY A 118 -3.12 -21.96 0.86
CA GLY A 118 -3.08 -21.88 2.32
C GLY A 118 -2.35 -20.64 2.83
N GLN A 119 -1.86 -20.72 4.06
CA GLN A 119 -1.21 -19.59 4.74
C GLN A 119 0.00 -19.03 3.98
N ASN A 120 0.76 -19.88 3.29
CA ASN A 120 1.91 -19.47 2.48
C ASN A 120 1.54 -18.69 1.21
N ASP A 121 0.26 -18.67 0.82
CA ASP A 121 -0.22 -18.05 -0.41
C ASP A 121 -0.86 -16.68 -0.19
N PHE A 122 -0.94 -16.20 1.06
CA PHE A 122 -1.64 -14.95 1.38
C PHE A 122 -1.19 -13.77 0.55
N TYR A 123 0.11 -13.61 0.32
CA TYR A 123 0.64 -12.53 -0.53
C TYR A 123 -0.01 -12.50 -1.93
N ASN A 124 -0.26 -13.67 -2.52
CA ASN A 124 -0.87 -13.80 -3.84
C ASN A 124 -2.41 -13.75 -3.79
N LEU A 125 -3.01 -14.21 -2.69
CA LEU A 125 -4.46 -14.17 -2.48
C LEU A 125 -4.97 -12.78 -2.10
N ASN A 126 -4.12 -11.96 -1.48
CA ASN A 126 -4.41 -10.58 -1.10
C ASN A 126 -4.31 -9.66 -2.33
N PHE A 127 -5.38 -9.66 -3.12
CA PHE A 127 -5.45 -8.83 -4.33
C PHE A 127 -5.50 -7.34 -4.01
N ILE A 128 -5.84 -6.93 -2.78
CA ILE A 128 -5.81 -5.52 -2.37
C ILE A 128 -4.38 -5.02 -2.39
N HIS A 129 -3.47 -5.73 -1.71
CA HIS A 129 -2.05 -5.42 -1.71
C HIS A 129 -1.49 -5.24 -3.13
N SER A 130 -1.72 -6.22 -3.99
CA SER A 130 -1.07 -6.29 -5.30
C SER A 130 -1.64 -5.35 -6.36
N ARG A 131 -2.83 -4.77 -6.15
CA ARG A 131 -3.56 -4.06 -7.22
C ARG A 131 -4.20 -2.73 -6.84
N TYR A 132 -4.48 -2.50 -5.56
CA TYR A 132 -5.32 -1.37 -5.13
C TYR A 132 -4.67 -0.47 -4.09
N GLU A 133 -3.57 -0.92 -3.46
CA GLU A 133 -2.78 -0.06 -2.60
C GLU A 133 -2.07 1.02 -3.42
N ILE A 134 -2.27 2.28 -3.00
CA ILE A 134 -1.49 3.42 -3.44
C ILE A 134 -0.22 3.45 -2.59
N HIS A 135 0.93 3.67 -3.22
CA HIS A 135 2.21 3.75 -2.53
C HIS A 135 2.33 5.03 -1.69
N ALA A 136 3.19 5.02 -0.67
CA ALA A 136 3.33 6.17 0.23
C ALA A 136 3.76 7.45 -0.51
N GLU A 137 4.68 7.34 -1.47
CA GLU A 137 5.17 8.44 -2.30
C GLU A 137 4.06 9.02 -3.17
N GLN A 138 3.25 8.14 -3.77
CA GLN A 138 2.08 8.52 -4.57
C GLN A 138 1.07 9.29 -3.71
N ASN A 139 0.76 8.79 -2.51
CA ASN A 139 -0.15 9.46 -1.59
C ASN A 139 0.39 10.83 -1.15
N ALA A 140 1.67 10.93 -0.81
CA ALA A 140 2.30 12.19 -0.41
C ALA A 140 2.28 13.23 -1.55
N ILE A 141 2.59 12.82 -2.79
CA ILE A 141 2.54 13.70 -3.96
C ILE A 141 1.08 14.08 -4.27
N ALA A 142 0.16 13.11 -4.34
CA ALA A 142 -1.25 13.36 -4.66
C ALA A 142 -1.91 14.31 -3.64
N PHE A 143 -1.64 14.14 -2.34
CA PHE A 143 -2.17 15.04 -1.32
C PHE A 143 -1.64 16.46 -1.48
N SER A 144 -0.34 16.62 -1.82
CA SER A 144 0.24 17.95 -2.06
C SER A 144 -0.44 18.67 -3.22
N LEU A 145 -0.75 17.95 -4.29
CA LEU A 145 -1.47 18.49 -5.46
C LEU A 145 -2.91 18.86 -5.09
N LYS A 146 -3.62 17.98 -4.36
CA LYS A 146 -4.98 18.24 -3.87
C LYS A 146 -5.03 19.48 -2.98
N ALA A 147 -3.99 19.73 -2.18
CA ALA A 147 -3.87 20.88 -1.31
C ALA A 147 -3.40 22.17 -2.02
N GLY A 148 -3.00 22.09 -3.30
CA GLY A 148 -2.45 23.24 -4.04
C GLY A 148 -1.03 23.62 -3.62
N THR A 149 -0.29 22.69 -3.00
CA THR A 149 1.05 22.95 -2.47
C THR A 149 2.12 22.80 -3.54
N ASN A 150 2.94 23.84 -3.75
CA ASN A 150 4.06 23.76 -4.67
C ASN A 150 5.20 22.91 -4.09
N ILE A 151 5.37 21.69 -4.60
CA ILE A 151 6.43 20.75 -4.21
C ILE A 151 7.64 20.73 -5.16
N THR A 152 7.68 21.61 -6.17
CA THR A 152 8.86 21.74 -7.03
C THR A 152 10.07 22.20 -6.20
N GLY A 153 11.21 21.53 -6.39
CA GLY A 153 12.46 21.72 -5.64
C GLY A 153 12.49 21.04 -4.27
N ALA A 154 11.44 20.32 -3.88
CA ALA A 154 11.37 19.66 -2.57
C ALA A 154 12.30 18.44 -2.46
N THR A 155 12.48 17.98 -1.22
CA THR A 155 13.08 16.68 -0.87
C THR A 155 11.96 15.71 -0.48
N LEU A 156 12.00 14.49 -1.01
CA LEU A 156 11.14 13.39 -0.60
C LEU A 156 11.93 12.44 0.32
N TYR A 157 11.41 12.18 1.52
CA TYR A 157 11.90 11.12 2.40
C TYR A 157 10.95 9.93 2.28
N THR A 158 11.45 8.71 2.14
CA THR A 158 10.63 7.50 1.97
C THR A 158 11.27 6.28 2.66
N THR A 159 10.46 5.30 3.07
CA THR A 159 10.96 4.12 3.77
C THR A 159 11.81 3.25 2.85
N LEU A 160 11.29 2.96 1.67
CA LEU A 160 11.93 2.11 0.66
C LEU A 160 12.43 2.97 -0.49
N LEU A 161 13.46 2.50 -1.21
CA LEU A 161 13.78 3.06 -2.52
C LEU A 161 12.51 3.06 -3.39
N PRO A 162 12.09 4.20 -4.00
CA PRO A 162 10.85 4.26 -4.73
C PRO A 162 10.78 3.24 -5.87
N CYS A 163 9.62 2.61 -6.07
CA CYS A 163 9.40 1.78 -7.26
C CYS A 163 9.46 2.62 -8.55
N MET A 164 9.51 1.97 -9.71
CA MET A 164 9.67 2.70 -10.99
C MET A 164 8.51 3.68 -11.26
N GLU A 165 7.28 3.30 -10.89
CA GLU A 165 6.11 4.19 -11.05
C GLU A 165 6.16 5.40 -10.12
N CYS A 166 6.62 5.23 -8.88
CA CYS A 166 6.83 6.35 -7.96
C CYS A 166 7.96 7.26 -8.44
N ALA A 167 9.04 6.68 -8.98
CA ALA A 167 10.17 7.43 -9.52
C ALA A 167 9.76 8.36 -10.67
N LYS A 168 8.92 7.90 -11.60
CA LYS A 168 8.35 8.73 -12.68
C LYS A 168 7.56 9.92 -12.12
N LEU A 169 6.73 9.69 -11.10
CA LEU A 169 5.95 10.75 -10.47
C LEU A 169 6.82 11.75 -9.69
N ILE A 170 7.87 11.28 -9.03
CA ILE A 170 8.86 12.12 -8.36
C ILE A 170 9.49 13.09 -9.37
N VAL A 171 9.96 12.59 -10.51
CA VAL A 171 10.51 13.42 -11.59
C VAL A 171 9.47 14.42 -12.10
N ALA A 172 8.27 13.96 -12.44
CA ALA A 172 7.21 14.80 -13.00
C ALA A 172 6.72 15.89 -12.02
N SER A 173 6.75 15.63 -10.71
CA SER A 173 6.36 16.59 -9.68
C SER A 173 7.39 17.70 -9.43
N GLY A 174 8.60 17.56 -9.99
CA GLY A 174 9.68 18.53 -9.83
C GLY A 174 10.42 18.45 -8.49
N ILE A 175 10.22 17.38 -7.70
CA ILE A 175 11.09 17.04 -6.56
C ILE A 175 12.53 16.92 -7.06
N LYS A 176 13.53 17.28 -6.23
CA LYS A 176 14.96 17.31 -6.62
C LYS A 176 15.87 16.44 -5.79
N ARG A 177 15.37 15.90 -4.68
CA ARG A 177 16.13 15.00 -3.81
C ARG A 177 15.21 13.91 -3.25
N VAL A 178 15.72 12.69 -3.19
CA VAL A 178 15.09 11.54 -2.52
C VAL A 178 16.04 11.04 -1.45
N VAL A 179 15.52 10.80 -0.25
CA VAL A 179 16.23 10.17 0.86
C VAL A 179 15.45 8.92 1.25
N TYR A 180 16.09 7.75 1.26
CA TYR A 180 15.44 6.47 1.57
C TYR A 180 16.20 5.64 2.60
N ILE A 181 15.55 4.70 3.29
CA ILE A 181 16.17 3.89 4.36
C ILE A 181 16.64 2.53 3.81
N GLU A 182 15.73 1.80 3.17
CA GLU A 182 15.95 0.42 2.74
C GLU A 182 15.88 0.28 1.21
N ASP A 183 16.72 -0.59 0.65
CA ASP A 183 16.66 -0.90 -0.77
C ASP A 183 15.36 -1.65 -1.11
N TYR A 184 14.85 -1.42 -2.30
CA TYR A 184 13.71 -2.14 -2.86
C TYR A 184 13.94 -2.41 -4.34
N GLU A 185 13.63 -3.64 -4.76
CA GLU A 185 13.77 -4.08 -6.15
C GLU A 185 12.39 -4.24 -6.80
N ASP A 186 12.12 -3.40 -7.79
CA ASP A 186 10.91 -3.50 -8.59
C ASP A 186 11.09 -4.55 -9.69
N LYS A 187 10.71 -5.79 -9.39
CA LYS A 187 10.86 -6.95 -10.30
C LYS A 187 10.11 -6.83 -11.63
N ARG A 188 9.24 -5.82 -11.79
CA ARG A 188 8.54 -5.55 -13.06
C ARG A 188 9.46 -4.94 -14.10
N PHE A 189 10.57 -4.34 -13.67
CA PHE A 189 11.55 -3.67 -14.53
C PHE A 189 12.94 -4.28 -14.33
N LYS A 190 13.76 -4.27 -15.38
CA LYS A 190 15.17 -4.73 -15.32
C LYS A 190 16.14 -3.60 -14.98
N GLU A 191 15.62 -2.44 -14.60
CA GLU A 191 16.37 -1.20 -14.39
C GLU A 191 16.13 -0.68 -12.97
N SER A 192 17.17 -0.12 -12.36
CA SER A 192 17.06 0.47 -11.02
C SER A 192 16.34 1.81 -11.09
N SER A 193 15.32 2.00 -10.25
CA SER A 193 14.66 3.30 -10.07
C SER A 193 15.62 4.38 -9.57
N LYS A 194 16.67 4.00 -8.82
CA LYS A 194 17.75 4.92 -8.43
C LYS A 194 18.44 5.51 -9.64
N THR A 195 18.87 4.67 -10.59
CA THR A 195 19.49 5.12 -11.83
C THR A 195 18.54 6.02 -12.62
N PHE A 196 17.26 5.64 -12.74
CA PHE A 196 16.25 6.48 -13.41
C PHE A 196 16.12 7.87 -12.77
N LEU A 197 16.11 7.96 -11.44
CA LEU A 197 16.05 9.23 -10.72
C LEU A 197 17.31 10.08 -10.99
N GLU A 198 18.50 9.46 -10.89
CA GLU A 198 19.78 10.15 -11.05
C GLU A 198 19.97 10.72 -12.46
N ILE A 199 19.64 9.97 -13.52
CA ILE A 199 19.75 10.47 -14.91
C ILE A 199 18.78 11.63 -15.20
N ASN A 200 17.70 11.75 -14.42
CA ASN A 200 16.76 12.88 -14.49
C ASN A 200 17.14 14.03 -13.53
N GLY A 201 18.36 14.02 -12.99
CA GLY A 201 18.90 15.09 -12.15
C GLY A 201 18.31 15.13 -10.74
N ILE A 202 17.82 13.99 -10.24
CA ILE A 202 17.38 13.85 -8.85
C ILE A 202 18.53 13.31 -8.00
N LYS A 203 18.87 13.99 -6.90
CA LYS A 203 19.84 13.46 -5.93
C LYS A 203 19.20 12.34 -5.13
N VAL A 204 19.83 11.16 -5.05
CA VAL A 204 19.28 10.01 -4.32
C VAL A 204 20.26 9.57 -3.23
N ASP A 205 19.88 9.79 -1.97
CA ASP A 205 20.70 9.44 -0.80
C ASP A 205 20.07 8.27 -0.04
N ARG A 206 20.87 7.26 0.30
CA ARG A 206 20.46 6.26 1.31
C ARG A 206 20.81 6.82 2.69
N PHE A 207 19.85 6.82 3.59
CA PHE A 207 20.06 7.19 4.97
C PHE A 207 20.60 5.99 5.76
N THR A 208 21.76 6.17 6.37
CA THR A 208 22.34 5.25 7.36
C THR A 208 22.25 5.90 8.73
N LYS A 209 21.73 5.18 9.73
CA LYS A 209 21.90 5.59 11.13
C LYS A 209 23.36 5.32 11.50
N ASP A 210 24.12 6.38 11.71
CA ASP A 210 25.38 6.31 12.45
C ASP A 210 25.10 6.16 13.96
#